data_AF-A0A2W6DJ97-F1
#
_entry.id   AF-A0A2W6DJ97-F1
#
_cell.length_a   1.000
_cell.length_b   1.000
_cell.length_c   1.000
_cell.angle_alpha   90.00
_cell.angle_beta   90.00
_cell.angle_gamma   90.00
#
_symmetry.space_group_name_H-M   'P 1'
#
loop_
_entity.id
_entity.type
_entity.pdbx_description
1 polymer ?
#
loop_
_entity_poly.entity_id
_entity_poly.type
_entity_poly.pdbx_seq_one_letter_code
_entity_poly.pdbx_strand_id
1 'polypeptide(L)'
;RRAAATLGATVLLKGEATVIAAPDGATLVDASGTPWLATAGSGDVLSGLAGSLLAGGLPALRAAGAATFLHGLAGRLASRGGPISASDVLRALPDAVRTALA
;
A
#
# COMPACT_ATOMS: atom_id res chain seq x y z
N ARG A 1 11.30 -11.89 1.48
CA ARG A 1 12.49 -12.05 0.61
C ARG A 1 12.51 -13.36 -0.16
N ARG A 2 12.50 -14.56 0.48
CA ARG A 2 12.49 -15.85 -0.24
C ARG A 2 11.41 -15.94 -1.34
N ALA A 3 10.16 -15.61 -1.00
CA ALA A 3 9.07 -15.59 -1.98
C ALA A 3 9.34 -14.69 -3.20
N ALA A 4 9.90 -13.50 -2.99
CA ALA A 4 10.23 -12.56 -4.08
C ALA A 4 11.31 -13.13 -5.01
N ALA A 5 12.36 -13.73 -4.44
CA ALA A 5 13.41 -14.39 -5.22
C ALA A 5 12.89 -15.60 -5.99
N THR A 6 12.09 -16.46 -5.35
CA THR A 6 11.52 -17.67 -5.98
C THR A 6 10.54 -17.31 -7.11
N LEU A 7 9.74 -16.26 -6.96
CA LEU A 7 8.75 -15.85 -7.95
C LEU A 7 9.33 -14.93 -9.03
N GLY A 8 10.54 -14.39 -8.85
CA GLY A 8 11.06 -13.35 -9.73
C GLY A 8 10.21 -12.07 -9.73
N ALA A 9 9.43 -11.83 -8.67
CA ALA A 9 8.47 -10.73 -8.58
C ALA A 9 8.66 -9.87 -7.33
N THR A 10 8.21 -8.62 -7.39
CA THR A 10 8.08 -7.80 -6.18
C THR A 10 6.88 -8.29 -5.37
N VAL A 11 7.11 -8.66 -4.10
CA VAL A 11 6.10 -9.23 -3.21
C VAL A 11 5.80 -8.27 -2.07
N LEU A 12 4.52 -7.96 -1.86
CA LEU A 12 4.01 -7.22 -0.71
C LEU A 12 3.43 -8.21 0.29
N LEU A 13 4.12 -8.42 1.40
CA LEU A 13 3.61 -9.20 2.52
C LEU A 13 2.84 -8.25 3.45
N LYS A 14 1.52 -8.25 3.35
CA LYS A 14 0.65 -7.41 4.19
C LYS A 14 0.69 -7.88 5.65
N GLY A 15 0.66 -6.92 6.55
CA GLY A 15 0.60 -7.10 8.00
C GLY A 15 0.43 -5.75 8.69
N GLU A 16 0.64 -5.70 10.00
CA GLU A 16 0.74 -4.43 10.76
C GLU A 16 1.79 -3.50 10.13
N ALA A 17 2.97 -4.06 9.86
CA ALA A 17 3.93 -3.49 8.92
C ALA A 17 3.90 -4.32 7.63
N THR A 18 3.73 -3.65 6.50
CA THR A 18 3.80 -4.29 5.19
C THR A 18 5.25 -4.33 4.73
N VAL A 19 5.73 -5.54 4.42
CA VAL A 19 7.09 -5.75 3.90
C VAL A 19 7.02 -5.90 2.39
N ILE A 20 7.67 -4.99 1.65
CA ILE A 20 7.80 -5.07 0.20
C ILE A 20 9.20 -5.59 -0.13
N ALA A 21 9.31 -6.74 -0.80
CA ALA A 21 10.59 -7.32 -1.21
C ALA A 21 10.66 -7.48 -2.73
N ALA A 22 11.71 -6.94 -3.33
CA ALA A 22 12.04 -7.15 -4.74
C ALA A 22 12.87 -8.44 -4.94
N PRO A 23 12.95 -8.97 -6.19
CA PRO A 23 13.69 -10.20 -6.49
C PRO A 23 15.20 -10.09 -6.27
N ASP A 24 15.75 -8.90 -6.44
CA ASP A 24 17.17 -8.56 -6.25
C ASP A 24 17.58 -8.42 -4.77
N GLY A 25 16.62 -8.59 -3.85
CA GLY A 25 16.83 -8.48 -2.41
C GLY A 25 16.53 -7.10 -1.82
N ALA A 26 16.32 -6.07 -2.65
CA ALA A 26 15.91 -4.76 -2.16
C ALA A 26 14.57 -4.87 -1.40
N THR A 27 14.47 -4.19 -0.26
CA THR A 27 13.34 -4.35 0.65
C THR A 27 12.92 -2.99 1.21
N LEU A 28 11.63 -2.74 1.24
CA LEU A 28 10.99 -1.63 1.95
C LEU A 28 10.09 -2.20 3.05
N VAL A 29 9.89 -1.44 4.12
CA VAL A 29 8.94 -1.76 5.19
C VAL A 29 8.12 -0.51 5.45
N ASP A 30 6.80 -0.65 5.40
CA ASP A 30 5.88 0.43 5.70
C ASP A 30 5.00 0.06 6.89
N ALA A 31 5.08 0.87 7.95
CA ALA A 31 4.24 0.76 9.15
C ALA A 31 3.26 1.96 9.23
N SER A 32 2.90 2.55 8.09
CA SER A 32 2.02 3.72 8.05
C SER A 32 0.53 3.37 8.19
N GLY A 33 0.20 2.08 8.21
CA GLY A 33 -1.18 1.60 8.30
C GLY A 33 -1.90 1.95 9.60
N THR A 34 -3.16 1.51 9.66
CA THR A 34 -4.00 1.54 10.85
C THR A 34 -4.73 0.19 10.96
N PRO A 35 -5.04 -0.32 12.18
CA PRO A 35 -5.80 -1.57 12.34
C PRO A 35 -7.14 -1.56 11.60
N TRP A 36 -7.71 -0.38 11.40
CA TRP A 36 -8.98 -0.19 10.69
C TRP A 36 -8.91 -0.52 9.19
N LEU A 37 -7.71 -0.75 8.62
CA LEU A 37 -7.52 -1.32 7.28
C LEU A 37 -7.80 -2.83 7.21
N ALA A 38 -7.98 -3.51 8.35
CA ALA A 38 -8.40 -4.91 8.40
C ALA A 38 -9.90 -5.07 8.06
N THR A 39 -10.32 -4.48 6.94
CA THR A 39 -11.68 -4.50 6.42
C THR A 39 -11.72 -5.16 5.04
N ALA A 40 -12.83 -5.80 4.72
CA ALA A 40 -13.01 -6.44 3.41
C ALA A 40 -12.84 -5.42 2.28
N GLY A 41 -12.13 -5.81 1.22
CA GLY A 41 -11.88 -4.97 0.05
C GLY A 41 -10.74 -3.96 0.17
N SER A 42 -10.17 -3.72 1.37
CA SER A 42 -9.01 -2.82 1.51
C SER A 42 -7.81 -3.31 0.67
N GLY A 43 -7.62 -4.63 0.57
CA GLY A 43 -6.60 -5.22 -0.30
C GLY A 43 -6.81 -4.93 -1.79
N ASP A 44 -8.06 -4.77 -2.24
CA ASP A 44 -8.39 -4.46 -3.62
C ASP A 44 -8.02 -3.02 -3.96
N VAL A 45 -8.25 -2.09 -3.01
CA VAL A 45 -7.82 -0.69 -3.13
C VAL A 45 -6.29 -0.60 -3.23
N LEU A 46 -5.57 -1.30 -2.34
CA LEU A 46 -4.11 -1.35 -2.40
C LEU A 46 -3.60 -1.92 -3.74
N SER A 47 -4.19 -3.02 -4.22
CA SER A 47 -3.76 -3.67 -5.45
C SER A 47 -4.07 -2.81 -6.68
N GLY A 48 -5.23 -2.16 -6.71
CA GLY A 48 -5.59 -1.19 -7.76
C GLY A 48 -4.63 -0.01 -7.79
N LEU A 49 -4.29 0.55 -6.63
CA LEU A 49 -3.32 1.65 -6.52
C LEU A 49 -1.93 1.24 -7.00
N ALA A 50 -1.44 0.07 -6.60
CA ALA A 50 -0.16 -0.48 -7.08
C ALA A 50 -0.19 -0.69 -8.60
N GLY A 51 -1.28 -1.24 -9.13
CA GLY A 51 -1.49 -1.43 -10.57
C GLY A 51 -1.49 -0.11 -11.36
N SER A 52 -2.17 0.92 -10.86
CA SER A 52 -2.19 2.24 -11.49
C SER A 52 -0.80 2.89 -11.54
N LEU A 53 -0.02 2.78 -10.45
CA LEU A 53 1.34 3.31 -10.40
C LEU A 53 2.30 2.55 -11.32
N LEU A 54 2.16 1.22 -11.40
CA LEU A 54 2.88 0.39 -12.37
C LEU A 54 2.55 0.79 -13.81
N ALA A 55 1.26 0.95 -14.13
CA ALA A 55 0.81 1.39 -15.45
C ALA A 55 1.31 2.80 -15.79
N GLY A 56 1.50 3.65 -14.77
CA GLY A 56 2.14 4.97 -14.89
C GLY A 56 3.67 4.94 -15.08
N GLY A 57 4.29 3.76 -15.15
CA GLY A 57 5.72 3.58 -15.44
C GLY A 57 6.64 3.56 -14.22
N LEU A 58 6.11 3.49 -13.00
CA LEU A 58 6.96 3.35 -11.82
C LEU A 58 7.59 1.95 -11.77
N PRO A 59 8.88 1.83 -11.40
CA PRO A 59 9.49 0.54 -11.10
C PRO A 59 8.72 -0.20 -10.00
N ALA A 60 8.60 -1.53 -10.09
CA ALA A 60 7.70 -2.32 -9.25
C ALA A 60 7.90 -2.11 -7.74
N LEU A 61 9.14 -2.06 -7.25
CA LEU A 61 9.44 -1.79 -5.84
C LEU A 61 8.94 -0.40 -5.40
N ARG A 62 9.08 0.62 -6.27
CA ARG A 62 8.62 1.99 -5.98
C ARG A 62 7.10 2.10 -6.07
N ALA A 63 6.48 1.48 -7.07
CA ALA A 63 5.03 1.42 -7.19
C ALA A 63 4.39 0.76 -5.97
N ALA A 64 4.93 -0.39 -5.55
CA ALA A 64 4.49 -1.12 -4.36
C ALA A 64 4.68 -0.31 -3.08
N GLY A 65 5.84 0.32 -2.89
CA GLY A 65 6.13 1.16 -1.73
C GLY A 65 5.19 2.37 -1.65
N ALA A 66 5.05 3.11 -2.74
CA ALA A 66 4.16 4.27 -2.82
C ALA A 66 2.70 3.88 -2.59
N ALA A 67 2.23 2.80 -3.21
CA ALA A 67 0.86 2.31 -3.02
C ALA A 67 0.61 1.93 -1.55
N THR A 68 1.54 1.21 -0.93
CA THR A 68 1.42 0.79 0.47
C THR A 68 1.34 2.00 1.40
N PHE A 69 2.24 2.96 1.23
CA PHE A 69 2.28 4.19 2.03
C PHE A 69 1.00 5.03 1.87
N LEU A 70 0.57 5.28 0.62
CA LEU A 70 -0.63 6.06 0.34
C LEU A 70 -1.90 5.38 0.85
N HIS A 71 -1.98 4.04 0.72
CA HIS A 71 -3.08 3.26 1.26
C HIS A 71 -3.12 3.32 2.81
N GLY A 72 -1.97 3.21 3.47
CA GLY A 72 -1.84 3.38 4.92
C GLY A 72 -2.28 4.77 5.40
N LEU A 73 -1.76 5.80 4.75
CA LEU A 73 -2.11 7.19 5.03
C LEU A 73 -3.59 7.49 4.79
N ALA A 74 -4.17 7.02 3.68
CA ALA A 74 -5.60 7.14 3.39
C ALA A 74 -6.45 6.44 4.45
N GLY A 75 -6.05 5.25 4.91
CA GLY A 75 -6.69 4.55 6.01
C GLY A 75 -6.71 5.37 7.30
N ARG A 76 -5.59 6.00 7.67
CA ARG A 76 -5.53 6.87 8.85
C ARG A 76 -6.45 8.08 8.72
N LEU A 77 -6.38 8.78 7.58
CA LEU A 77 -7.19 9.96 7.28
C LEU A 77 -8.70 9.63 7.30
N ALA A 78 -9.09 8.49 6.73
CA ALA A 78 -10.47 8.02 6.72
C ALA A 78 -10.95 7.59 8.12
N SER A 79 -10.10 6.87 8.87
CA SER A 79 -10.51 6.26 10.14
C SER A 79 -10.91 7.27 11.21
N ARG A 80 -10.15 8.37 11.36
CA ARG A 80 -10.32 9.32 12.47
C ARG A 80 -10.43 8.62 13.84
N GLY A 81 -9.80 7.45 13.99
CA GLY A 81 -9.85 6.63 15.21
C GLY A 81 -10.93 5.54 15.25
N GLY A 82 -11.74 5.37 14.20
CA GLY A 82 -12.82 4.37 14.13
C GLY A 82 -12.78 3.46 12.89
N PRO A 83 -13.69 2.47 12.83
CA PRO A 83 -13.76 1.51 11.73
C PRO A 83 -14.14 2.16 10.40
N ILE A 84 -13.62 1.60 9.30
CA ILE A 84 -13.81 2.09 7.95
C ILE A 84 -14.09 0.94 6.97
N SER A 85 -14.71 1.29 5.85
CA SER A 85 -14.84 0.44 4.68
C SER A 85 -13.71 0.69 3.68
N ALA A 86 -13.51 -0.25 2.75
CA ALA A 86 -12.62 -0.04 1.62
C ALA A 86 -12.98 1.20 0.78
N SER A 87 -14.27 1.52 0.65
CA SER A 87 -14.73 2.71 -0.05
C SER A 87 -14.32 4.01 0.66
N ASP A 88 -14.24 4.01 2.00
CA ASP A 88 -13.75 5.17 2.74
C ASP A 88 -12.26 5.41 2.48
N VAL A 89 -11.46 4.33 2.44
CA VAL A 89 -10.04 4.40 2.06
C VAL A 89 -9.88 4.95 0.65
N LEU A 90 -10.65 4.43 -0.31
CA LEU A 90 -10.64 4.88 -1.71
C LEU A 90 -10.96 6.38 -1.81
N ARG A 91 -11.98 6.87 -1.09
CA ARG A 91 -12.35 8.29 -1.09
C ARG A 91 -11.28 9.19 -0.45
N ALA A 92 -10.48 8.68 0.47
CA ALA A 92 -9.40 9.42 1.13
C ALA A 92 -8.07 9.44 0.35
N LEU A 93 -7.93 8.67 -0.73
CA LEU A 93 -6.68 8.63 -1.51
C LEU A 93 -6.23 10.00 -2.05
N PRO A 94 -7.10 10.87 -2.59
CA PRO A 94 -6.66 12.20 -3.03
C PRO A 94 -6.07 13.06 -1.91
N ASP A 95 -6.61 12.97 -0.69
CA ASP A 95 -6.06 13.65 0.49
C ASP A 95 -4.72 13.05 0.91
N ALA A 96 -4.58 11.73 0.84
CA ALA A 96 -3.31 11.06 1.11
C ALA A 96 -2.23 11.51 0.12
N VAL A 97 -2.54 11.60 -1.17
CA VAL A 97 -1.62 12.10 -2.20
C VAL A 97 -1.24 13.56 -1.94
N ARG A 98 -2.21 14.44 -1.65
CA ARG A 98 -1.91 15.83 -1.29
C ARG A 98 -0.98 15.93 -0.09
N THR A 99 -1.25 15.15 0.94
CA THR A 99 -0.46 15.13 2.18
C THR A 99 0.95 14.60 1.94
N ALA A 100 1.12 13.61 1.06
CA ALA A 100 2.42 13.02 0.75
C ALA A 100 3.33 13.91 -0.11
N LEU A 101 2.75 14.90 -0.80
CA LEU A 101 3.47 15.81 -1.70
C LEU A 101 3.65 17.22 -1.14
N ALA A 102 3.07 17.49 0.03
CA ALA A 102 3.26 18.74 0.77
C ALA A 102 4.57 18.72 1.54
#